data_AF-A0AAN8R6D5-F1
#
_entry.id   AF-A0AAN8R6D5-F1
#
_cell.length_a   1.000
_cell.length_b   1.000
_cell.length_c   1.000
_cell.angle_alpha   90.00
_cell.angle_beta   90.00
_cell.angle_gamma   90.00
#
_symmetry.space_group_name_H-M   'P 1'
#
loop_
_entity.id
_entity.type
_entity.pdbx_description
1 polymer ?
#
loop_
_entity_poly.entity_id
_entity_poly.type
_entity_poly.pdbx_seq_one_letter_code
_entity_poly.pdbx_strand_id
1 'polypeptide(L)'
;MTAPFNTSNSSLDYLRGSLGRSYMCSSEQTLAVDQNFSLNTFQLQVQPFGLTRGQFAQAEECQLDQDNMLIPIVVGAALAGLVLIVLIAYLIGRKRRPAGYQTI
;
A
#
# COMPACT_ATOMS: atom_id res chain seq x y z
N MET A 1 -3.29 -44.33 -17.47
CA MET A 1 -2.18 -43.49 -16.98
C MET A 1 -2.46 -42.08 -17.44
N THR A 2 -2.68 -41.15 -16.52
CA THR A 2 -2.99 -39.74 -16.84
C THR A 2 -1.69 -39.03 -17.17
N ALA A 3 -1.64 -38.28 -18.29
CA ALA A 3 -0.47 -37.51 -18.65
C ALA A 3 -0.19 -36.41 -17.58
N PRO A 4 1.08 -36.06 -17.33
CA PRO A 4 1.41 -34.97 -16.42
C PRO A 4 0.92 -33.63 -16.99
N PHE A 5 0.33 -32.80 -16.13
CA PHE A 5 -0.05 -31.43 -16.48
C PHE A 5 1.21 -30.57 -16.68
N ASN A 6 1.27 -29.83 -17.79
CA ASN A 6 2.36 -28.93 -18.12
C ASN A 6 1.79 -27.64 -18.72
N THR A 7 2.19 -26.49 -18.18
CA THR A 7 1.80 -25.16 -18.69
C THR A 7 2.98 -24.20 -18.56
N SER A 8 3.07 -23.25 -19.47
CA SER A 8 4.17 -22.28 -19.53
C SER A 8 3.71 -20.98 -20.18
N ASN A 9 4.19 -19.85 -19.66
CA ASN A 9 3.95 -18.54 -20.23
C ASN A 9 5.24 -17.72 -20.16
N SER A 10 5.73 -17.27 -21.32
CA SER A 10 6.98 -16.50 -21.46
C SER A 10 6.76 -14.99 -21.55
N SER A 11 5.51 -14.53 -21.47
CA SER A 11 5.12 -13.12 -21.56
C SER A 11 4.69 -12.55 -20.20
N LEU A 12 5.06 -13.23 -19.11
CA LEU A 12 4.76 -12.78 -17.75
C LEU A 12 5.62 -11.59 -17.38
N ASP A 13 5.03 -10.64 -16.66
CA ASP A 13 5.66 -9.39 -16.31
C ASP A 13 5.32 -8.97 -14.87
N TYR A 14 5.67 -9.85 -13.94
CA TYR A 14 5.43 -9.72 -12.52
C TYR A 14 6.74 -9.50 -11.74
N LEU A 15 6.63 -9.08 -10.47
CA LEU A 15 7.77 -8.96 -9.54
C LEU A 15 8.88 -8.02 -10.06
N ARG A 16 8.48 -6.96 -10.78
CA ARG A 16 9.40 -5.98 -11.35
C ARG A 16 10.18 -5.27 -10.24
N GLY A 17 11.46 -5.04 -10.48
CA GLY A 17 12.32 -4.28 -9.56
C GLY A 17 13.50 -3.67 -10.29
N SER A 18 14.16 -2.73 -9.62
CA SER A 18 15.36 -2.07 -10.16
C SER A 18 16.59 -2.99 -10.08
N LEU A 19 17.51 -2.89 -11.06
CA LEU A 19 18.77 -3.64 -11.05
C LEU A 19 19.56 -3.36 -9.75
N GLY A 20 20.03 -4.42 -9.09
CA GLY A 20 20.78 -4.30 -7.84
C GLY A 20 19.93 -4.07 -6.59
N ARG A 21 18.60 -4.18 -6.69
CA ARG A 21 17.65 -4.23 -5.57
C ARG A 21 16.96 -5.59 -5.54
N SER A 22 16.37 -5.95 -4.41
CA SER A 22 15.48 -7.12 -4.30
C SER A 22 14.03 -6.66 -4.34
N TYR A 23 13.15 -7.39 -5.01
CA TYR A 23 11.70 -7.21 -4.86
C TYR A 23 11.22 -7.93 -3.61
N MET A 24 10.36 -7.31 -2.81
CA MET A 24 9.77 -7.90 -1.61
C MET A 24 8.26 -7.64 -1.56
N CYS A 25 7.47 -8.66 -1.23
CA CYS A 25 6.04 -8.55 -1.02
C CYS A 25 5.58 -9.50 0.09
N SER A 26 5.09 -8.94 1.18
CA SER A 26 4.66 -9.67 2.38
C SER A 26 3.23 -10.16 2.24
N SER A 27 2.38 -9.34 1.62
CA SER A 27 0.98 -9.62 1.34
C SER A 27 0.80 -10.78 0.34
N GLU A 28 -0.35 -11.42 0.39
CA GLU A 28 -0.73 -12.46 -0.57
C GLU A 28 -0.85 -11.89 -1.98
N GLN A 29 -0.18 -12.51 -2.96
CA GLN A 29 -0.28 -12.15 -4.36
C GLN A 29 -0.53 -13.39 -5.23
N THR A 30 -1.55 -13.32 -6.09
CA THR A 30 -1.87 -14.33 -7.10
C THR A 30 -1.34 -13.93 -8.47
N LEU A 31 -0.40 -14.74 -8.99
CA LEU A 31 0.26 -14.56 -10.28
C LEU A 31 -0.35 -15.53 -11.29
N ALA A 32 -1.10 -15.03 -12.27
CA ALA A 32 -1.70 -15.88 -13.30
C ALA A 32 -0.62 -16.31 -14.32
N VAL A 33 -0.36 -17.60 -14.42
CA VAL A 33 0.57 -18.14 -15.43
C VAL A 33 -0.21 -18.48 -16.71
N ASP A 34 -1.38 -19.10 -16.55
CA ASP A 34 -2.29 -19.49 -17.64
C ASP A 34 -3.74 -19.30 -17.16
N GLN A 35 -4.72 -19.43 -18.06
CA GLN A 35 -6.15 -19.24 -17.76
C GLN A 35 -6.64 -20.13 -16.61
N ASN A 36 -6.06 -21.32 -16.48
CA ASN A 36 -6.45 -22.33 -15.49
C ASN A 36 -5.37 -22.59 -14.44
N PHE A 37 -4.31 -21.77 -14.39
CA PHE A 37 -3.20 -21.99 -13.47
C PHE A 37 -2.61 -20.67 -12.96
N SER A 38 -2.61 -20.51 -11.64
CA SER A 38 -2.05 -19.36 -10.94
C SER A 38 -1.15 -19.80 -9.79
N LEU A 39 -0.18 -18.95 -9.46
CA LEU A 39 0.72 -19.13 -8.33
C LEU A 39 0.33 -18.15 -7.23
N ASN A 40 0.11 -18.66 -6.02
CA ASN A 40 -0.08 -17.82 -4.84
C ASN A 40 1.24 -17.68 -4.11
N THR A 41 1.62 -16.45 -3.80
CA THR A 41 2.88 -16.10 -3.14
C THR A 41 2.60 -15.32 -1.86
N PHE A 42 3.39 -15.59 -0.83
CA PHE A 42 3.30 -14.97 0.51
C PHE A 42 4.72 -14.73 1.02
N GLN A 43 5.00 -13.58 1.63
CA GLN A 43 6.33 -13.26 2.17
C GLN A 43 7.45 -13.51 1.16
N LEU A 44 7.21 -13.12 -0.09
CA LEU A 44 8.12 -13.36 -1.19
C LEU A 44 9.19 -12.28 -1.24
N GLN A 45 10.46 -12.69 -1.26
CA GLN A 45 11.59 -11.83 -1.58
C GLN A 45 12.45 -12.48 -2.65
N VAL A 46 12.69 -11.76 -3.74
CA VAL A 46 13.46 -12.27 -4.88
C VAL A 46 14.39 -11.19 -5.42
N GLN A 47 15.54 -11.62 -5.92
CA GLN A 47 16.48 -10.73 -6.60
C GLN A 47 17.06 -11.43 -7.82
N PRO A 48 16.53 -11.13 -9.02
CA PRO A 48 17.12 -11.60 -10.24
C PRO A 48 18.37 -10.76 -10.56
N PHE A 49 19.48 -11.43 -10.89
CA PHE A 49 20.75 -10.79 -11.25
C PHE A 49 21.29 -9.87 -10.13
N GLY A 50 22.46 -9.26 -10.34
CA GLY A 50 23.00 -8.23 -9.43
C GLY A 50 23.21 -8.63 -7.96
N LEU A 51 23.19 -9.94 -7.65
CA LEU A 51 23.40 -10.47 -6.31
C LEU A 51 24.86 -10.30 -5.89
N THR A 52 25.07 -9.70 -4.72
CA THR A 52 26.42 -9.51 -4.16
C THR A 52 26.56 -10.37 -2.92
N ARG A 53 27.60 -11.21 -2.86
CA ARG A 53 27.87 -12.10 -1.71
C ARG A 53 26.71 -13.05 -1.35
N GLY A 54 25.84 -13.36 -2.31
CA GLY A 54 24.69 -14.24 -2.07
C GLY A 54 23.63 -13.67 -1.12
N GLN A 55 23.62 -12.36 -0.90
CA GLN A 55 22.64 -11.69 -0.05
C GLN A 55 21.72 -10.80 -0.88
N PHE A 56 20.47 -10.68 -0.42
CA PHE A 56 19.54 -9.70 -0.96
C PHE A 56 20.06 -8.29 -0.69
N ALA A 57 19.94 -7.44 -1.70
CA ALA A 57 20.16 -6.01 -1.60
C ALA A 57 18.94 -5.33 -0.98
N GLN A 58 18.90 -4.00 -1.04
CA GLN A 58 17.78 -3.24 -0.49
C GLN A 58 16.46 -3.65 -1.14
N ALA A 59 15.44 -3.90 -0.31
CA ALA A 59 14.11 -4.26 -0.77
C ALA A 59 13.39 -3.09 -1.46
N GLU A 60 12.68 -3.41 -2.53
CA GLU A 60 11.65 -2.60 -3.17
C GLU A 60 10.32 -3.28 -2.88
N GLU A 61 9.49 -2.61 -2.08
CA GLU A 61 8.24 -3.19 -1.58
C GLU A 61 7.13 -3.08 -2.63
N CYS A 62 6.29 -4.11 -2.70
CA CYS A 62 5.13 -4.11 -3.58
C CYS A 62 4.07 -3.09 -3.11
N GLN A 63 3.28 -2.58 -4.05
CA GLN A 63 2.22 -1.60 -3.76
C GLN A 63 1.19 -2.12 -2.75
N LEU A 64 0.90 -3.44 -2.78
CA LEU A 64 -0.03 -4.08 -1.85
C LEU A 64 0.37 -3.89 -0.37
N ASP A 65 1.67 -3.97 -0.06
CA ASP A 65 2.17 -3.75 1.31
C ASP A 65 2.04 -2.27 1.71
N GLN A 66 2.18 -1.35 0.76
CA GLN A 66 2.11 0.09 1.00
C GLN A 66 0.67 0.57 1.27
N ASP A 67 -0.31 0.06 0.53
CA ASP A 67 -1.73 0.46 0.66
C ASP A 67 -2.29 0.15 2.06
N ASN A 68 -1.85 -0.94 2.69
CA ASN A 68 -2.37 -1.37 3.98
C ASN A 68 -2.08 -0.37 5.12
N MET A 69 -0.99 0.40 5.02
CA MET A 69 -0.63 1.42 6.00
C MET A 69 -0.99 2.84 5.55
N LEU A 70 -1.04 3.11 4.25
CA LEU A 70 -1.31 4.45 3.74
C LEU A 70 -2.77 4.89 3.97
N ILE A 71 -3.72 3.99 3.76
CA ILE A 71 -5.16 4.27 3.95
C ILE A 71 -5.48 4.80 5.36
N PRO A 72 -5.08 4.13 6.48
CA PRO A 72 -5.42 4.63 7.81
C PRO A 72 -4.76 5.98 8.14
N ILE A 73 -3.57 6.28 7.60
CA ILE A 73 -2.89 7.57 7.80
C ILE A 73 -3.68 8.71 7.16
N VAL A 74 -4.09 8.54 5.90
CA VAL A 74 -4.85 9.56 5.15
C VAL A 74 -6.20 9.84 5.84
N VAL A 75 -6.90 8.78 6.25
CA VAL A 75 -8.16 8.91 6.98
C VAL A 75 -7.96 9.65 8.31
N GLY A 76 -6.93 9.31 9.07
CA GLY A 76 -6.59 9.98 10.33
C GLY A 76 -6.32 11.48 10.16
N ALA A 77 -5.53 11.85 9.15
CA ALA A 77 -5.21 13.25 8.87
C ALA A 77 -6.45 14.07 8.47
N ALA A 78 -7.32 13.50 7.64
CA ALA A 78 -8.57 14.15 7.22
C ALA A 78 -9.51 14.40 8.41
N LEU A 79 -9.68 13.40 9.28
CA LEU A 79 -10.50 13.52 10.48
C LEU A 79 -9.94 14.58 11.45
N ALA A 80 -8.63 14.56 11.72
CA ALA A 80 -7.98 15.54 12.59
C ALA A 80 -8.12 16.97 12.05
N GLY A 81 -7.92 17.16 10.74
CA GLY A 81 -8.09 18.45 10.07
C GLY A 81 -9.53 18.98 10.17
N LEU A 82 -10.53 18.13 9.92
CA LEU A 82 -11.94 18.51 10.02
C LEU A 82 -12.30 18.97 11.44
N VAL A 83 -11.87 18.22 12.46
CA VAL A 83 -12.11 18.57 13.87
C VAL A 83 -11.49 19.94 14.20
N LEU A 84 -10.26 20.19 13.76
CA LEU A 84 -9.59 21.48 13.95
C LEU A 84 -10.37 22.64 13.34
N ILE A 85 -10.84 22.48 12.09
CA ILE A 85 -11.66 23.49 11.39
C ILE A 85 -12.94 23.79 12.16
N VAL A 86 -13.65 22.75 12.62
CA VAL A 86 -14.89 22.91 13.40
C VAL A 86 -14.62 23.62 14.72
N LEU A 87 -13.54 23.29 15.42
CA LEU A 87 -13.17 23.97 16.67
C LEU A 87 -12.85 25.45 16.45
N ILE A 88 -12.09 25.79 15.41
CA ILE A 88 -11.79 27.19 15.06
C ILE A 88 -13.09 27.95 14.76
N ALA A 89 -13.97 27.39 13.94
CA ALA A 89 -15.26 27.99 13.62
C ALA A 89 -16.13 28.20 14.88
N TYR A 90 -16.16 27.21 15.78
CA TYR A 90 -16.87 27.30 17.05
C TYR A 90 -16.31 28.39 17.96
N LEU A 91 -14.97 28.49 18.09
CA LEU A 91 -14.34 29.52 18.91
C LEU A 91 -14.60 30.93 18.37
N ILE A 92 -14.57 31.13 17.06
CA ILE A 92 -14.92 32.41 16.42
C ILE A 92 -16.40 32.73 16.67
N GLY A 93 -17.29 31.75 16.47
CA GLY A 93 -18.73 31.91 16.72
C GLY A 93 -19.06 32.23 18.18
N ARG A 94 -18.41 31.54 19.12
CA ARG A 94 -18.52 31.81 20.55
C ARG A 94 -17.98 33.19 20.91
N LYS A 95 -16.84 33.60 20.35
CA LYS A 95 -16.23 34.91 20.58
C LYS A 95 -17.03 36.06 19.98
N ARG A 96 -17.79 35.82 18.90
CA ARG A 96 -18.74 36.78 18.29
C ARG A 96 -20.10 36.86 18.99
N ARG A 97 -20.33 36.12 20.09
CA ARG A 97 -21.48 36.33 20.98
C ARG A 97 -21.10 37.03 22.30
N PRO A 98 -20.59 38.28 22.31
CA PRO A 98 -20.83 39.17 23.43
C PRO A 98 -22.28 39.67 23.39
N ALA A 99 -22.94 39.61 24.53
CA ALA A 99 -24.34 39.94 24.82
C ALA A 99 -24.96 41.06 23.94
N GLY A 100 -25.82 40.66 23.00
CA GLY A 100 -26.80 41.54 22.34
C GLY A 100 -28.04 41.72 23.21
N TYR A 101 -27.86 42.21 24.43
CA TYR A 101 -28.93 42.76 25.24
C TYR A 101 -28.37 43.96 26.01
N GLN A 102 -28.39 45.13 25.37
CA GLN A 102 -28.69 46.34 26.12
C GLN A 102 -30.19 46.59 25.96
N THR A 103 -30.89 46.42 27.08
CA THR A 103 -32.11 47.11 27.38
C THR A 103 -31.86 48.62 27.48
N ILE A 104 -32.89 49.38 27.08
CA ILE A 104 -33.11 50.83 27.10
C ILE A 104 -32.84 51.50 25.75
#